data_AF-A0A941MYP4-F1
#
_entry.id   AF-A0A941MYP4-F1
#
_cell.length_a   1.000
_cell.length_b   1.000
_cell.length_c   1.000
_cell.angle_alpha   90.00
_cell.angle_beta   90.00
_cell.angle_gamma   90.00
#
_symmetry.space_group_name_H-M   'P 1'
#
loop_
_entity.id
_entity.type
_entity.pdbx_description
1 polymer ?
#
loop_
_entity_poly.entity_id
_entity_poly.type
_entity_poly.pdbx_seq_one_letter_code
_entity_poly.pdbx_strand_id
1 'polypeptide(L)'
;AYAQVLAYRVRLFQFMLATDSFLNTMPSTKDPKNNVWNIQRVHEMLAPTERQIKLTKVDMHELKTQLEMAKSQFEFVIRTHPGTPWARRAEFELSQGFGMKWAEGFRDPRYDQIGSDPEIKIPKL
;
A
#
# COMPACT_ATOMS: atom_id res chain seq x y z
N ALA A 1 7.05 17.23 0.75
CA ALA A 1 5.73 16.88 0.19
C ALA A 1 5.82 16.32 -1.25
N TYR A 2 6.60 16.94 -2.15
CA TYR A 2 6.72 16.52 -3.55
C TYR A 2 7.13 15.05 -3.77
N ALA A 3 8.18 14.56 -3.10
CA ALA A 3 8.60 13.14 -3.16
C ALA A 3 7.48 12.15 -2.83
N GLN A 4 6.64 12.48 -1.84
CA GLN A 4 5.53 11.62 -1.44
C GLN A 4 4.46 11.54 -2.53
N VAL A 5 4.14 12.67 -3.18
CA VAL A 5 3.16 12.68 -4.29
C VAL A 5 3.63 11.80 -5.44
N LEU A 6 4.91 11.89 -5.81
CA LEU A 6 5.51 11.01 -6.82
C LEU A 6 5.43 9.53 -6.42
N ALA A 7 5.79 9.21 -5.18
CA ALA A 7 5.67 7.86 -4.64
C ALA A 7 4.21 7.34 -4.66
N TYR A 8 3.24 8.19 -4.31
CA TYR A 8 1.83 7.83 -4.33
C TYR A 8 1.31 7.58 -5.73
N ARG A 9 1.78 8.31 -6.76
CA ARG A 9 1.42 8.04 -8.15
C ARG A 9 1.82 6.62 -8.58
N VAL A 10 3.03 6.19 -8.20
CA VAL A 10 3.49 4.81 -8.44
C VAL A 10 2.63 3.79 -7.69
N ARG A 11 2.36 4.04 -6.40
CA ARG A 11 1.55 3.14 -5.58
C ARG A 11 0.11 3.02 -6.05
N LEU A 12 -0.48 4.11 -6.52
CA LEU A 12 -1.83 4.12 -7.10
C LEU A 12 -1.86 3.26 -8.37
N PHE A 13 -0.83 3.37 -9.22
CA PHE A 13 -0.71 2.51 -10.39
C PHE A 13 -0.62 1.04 -9.99
N GLN A 14 0.27 0.69 -9.05
CA GLN A 14 0.42 -0.67 -8.53
C GLN A 14 -0.87 -1.20 -7.91
N PHE A 15 -1.64 -0.35 -7.22
CA PHE A 15 -2.95 -0.70 -6.68
C PHE A 15 -3.95 -1.04 -7.80
N MET A 16 -4.00 -0.27 -8.89
CA MET A 16 -4.87 -0.58 -10.03
C MET A 16 -4.49 -1.92 -10.68
N LEU A 17 -3.19 -2.21 -10.84
CA LEU A 17 -2.72 -3.50 -11.37
C LEU A 17 -3.13 -4.67 -10.47
N ALA A 18 -2.92 -4.52 -9.16
CA ALA A 18 -3.27 -5.54 -8.18
C ALA A 18 -4.78 -5.80 -8.14
N THR A 19 -5.58 -4.73 -8.25
CA THR A 19 -7.05 -4.82 -8.26
C THR A 19 -7.56 -5.49 -9.54
N ASP A 20 -7.05 -5.12 -10.70
CA ASP A 20 -7.44 -5.77 -11.96
C ASP A 20 -7.09 -7.26 -11.95
N SER A 21 -5.90 -7.63 -11.49
CA SER A 21 -5.51 -9.05 -11.33
C SER A 21 -6.44 -9.80 -10.37
N PHE A 22 -6.76 -9.18 -9.22
CA PHE A 22 -7.65 -9.76 -8.22
C PHE A 22 -9.08 -9.93 -8.73
N LEU A 23 -9.63 -8.94 -9.44
CA LEU A 23 -10.98 -9.01 -10.01
C LEU A 23 -11.10 -10.06 -11.12
N ASN A 24 -10.05 -10.26 -11.92
CA ASN A 24 -10.04 -11.28 -12.97
C ASN A 24 -9.91 -12.71 -12.42
N THR A 25 -9.28 -12.89 -11.26
CA THR A 25 -9.03 -14.21 -10.66
C THR A 25 -10.01 -14.59 -9.56
N MET A 26 -10.56 -13.60 -8.83
CA MET A 26 -11.41 -13.75 -7.64
C MET A 26 -11.02 -14.97 -6.78
N PRO A 27 -9.80 -14.97 -6.21
CA PRO A 27 -9.31 -16.13 -5.50
C PRO A 27 -10.17 -16.41 -4.26
N SER A 28 -10.41 -17.69 -3.98
CA SER A 28 -10.96 -18.11 -2.68
C SER A 28 -9.91 -17.92 -1.58
N THR A 29 -10.36 -17.73 -0.35
CA THR A 29 -9.45 -17.67 0.81
C THR A 29 -8.72 -19.00 0.96
N LYS A 30 -7.43 -18.94 1.29
CA LYS A 30 -6.62 -20.15 1.53
C LYS A 30 -6.89 -20.66 2.94
N ASP A 31 -7.01 -19.75 3.90
CA ASP A 31 -7.43 -20.09 5.26
C ASP A 31 -8.97 -19.98 5.38
N PRO A 32 -9.68 -21.06 5.77
CA PRO A 32 -11.12 -21.02 6.03
C PRO A 32 -11.54 -20.02 7.11
N LYS A 33 -10.63 -19.60 8.00
CA LYS A 33 -10.91 -18.60 9.03
C LYS A 33 -10.95 -17.19 8.50
N ASN A 34 -10.25 -16.91 7.40
CA ASN A 34 -10.16 -15.57 6.85
C ASN A 34 -11.51 -15.16 6.23
N ASN A 35 -11.93 -13.95 6.55
CA ASN A 35 -13.22 -13.40 6.13
C ASN A 35 -13.10 -12.01 5.48
N VAL A 36 -11.88 -11.48 5.33
CA VAL A 36 -11.63 -10.19 4.68
C VAL A 36 -10.44 -10.24 3.74
N TRP A 37 -10.44 -9.35 2.76
CA TRP A 37 -9.31 -9.08 1.88
C TRP A 37 -8.74 -7.70 2.19
N ASN A 38 -7.45 -7.65 2.48
CA ASN A 38 -6.72 -6.43 2.80
C ASN A 38 -5.71 -6.11 1.70
N ILE A 39 -5.49 -4.82 1.47
CA ILE A 39 -4.43 -4.34 0.58
C ILE A 39 -3.18 -4.10 1.43
N GLN A 40 -2.06 -4.68 1.02
CA GLN A 40 -0.78 -4.53 1.68
C GLN A 40 0.25 -3.93 0.72
N ARG A 41 1.11 -3.07 1.26
CA ARG A 41 2.29 -2.56 0.56
C ARG A 41 3.38 -3.62 0.58
N VAL A 42 4.08 -3.77 -0.54
CA VAL A 42 5.19 -4.71 -0.71
C VAL A 42 6.34 -4.11 -1.52
N HIS A 43 7.53 -4.69 -1.35
CA HIS A 43 8.72 -4.29 -2.11
C HIS A 43 8.64 -4.74 -3.57
N GLU A 44 8.04 -5.90 -3.83
CA GLU A 44 7.88 -6.44 -5.16
C GLU A 44 6.79 -5.68 -5.92
N MET A 45 7.14 -5.15 -7.10
CA MET A 45 6.20 -4.44 -7.97
C MET A 45 5.66 -5.39 -9.04
N LEU A 46 4.38 -5.26 -9.35
CA LEU A 46 3.74 -5.97 -10.43
C LEU A 46 4.16 -5.37 -11.77
N ALA A 47 4.51 -6.24 -12.72
CA ALA A 47 4.70 -5.87 -14.11
C ALA A 47 3.31 -5.68 -14.78
N PRO A 48 3.04 -4.52 -15.39
CA PRO A 48 1.75 -4.29 -16.05
C PRO A 48 1.64 -5.10 -17.34
N THR A 49 0.44 -5.63 -17.60
CA THR A 49 0.12 -6.26 -18.88
C THR A 49 -0.15 -5.20 -19.96
N GLU A 50 0.05 -5.51 -21.25
CA GLU A 50 -0.23 -4.57 -22.35
C GLU A 50 -1.65 -3.98 -22.31
N ARG A 51 -2.65 -4.78 -21.92
CA ARG A 51 -4.03 -4.33 -21.70
C ARG A 51 -4.11 -3.23 -20.65
N GLN A 52 -3.43 -3.40 -19.53
CA GLN A 52 -3.44 -2.45 -18.42
C GLN A 52 -2.72 -1.15 -18.80
N ILE A 53 -1.62 -1.23 -19.54
CA ILE A 53 -0.93 -0.04 -20.07
C ILE A 53 -1.86 0.77 -20.98
N LYS A 54 -2.58 0.10 -21.90
CA LYS A 54 -3.55 0.76 -22.79
C LYS A 54 -4.71 1.42 -22.02
N LEU A 55 -5.24 0.75 -20.99
CA LEU A 55 -6.36 1.27 -20.20
C LEU A 55 -5.97 2.44 -19.29
N THR A 56 -4.83 2.33 -18.64
CA THR A 56 -4.35 3.34 -17.70
C THR A 56 -3.72 4.55 -18.39
N LYS A 57 -3.29 4.40 -19.66
CA LYS A 57 -2.59 5.42 -20.45
C LYS A 57 -1.36 5.99 -19.72
N VAL A 58 -0.78 5.21 -18.81
CA VAL A 58 0.39 5.61 -18.04
C VAL A 58 1.63 5.37 -18.87
N ASP A 59 2.48 6.39 -18.98
CA ASP A 59 3.83 6.23 -19.52
C ASP A 59 4.71 5.55 -18.46
N MET A 60 5.16 4.34 -18.79
CA MET A 60 6.03 3.54 -17.93
C MET A 60 7.40 4.18 -17.72
N HIS A 61 7.90 4.94 -18.70
CA HIS A 61 9.17 5.65 -18.59
C HIS A 61 9.04 6.82 -17.61
N GLU A 62 7.98 7.61 -17.73
CA GLU A 62 7.64 8.69 -16.79
C GLU A 62 7.50 8.12 -15.36
N LEU A 63 6.76 7.03 -15.21
CA LEU A 63 6.51 6.42 -13.89
C LEU A 63 7.81 5.94 -13.23
N LYS A 64 8.70 5.31 -14.00
CA LYS A 64 10.02 4.88 -13.51
C LYS A 64 10.87 6.08 -13.09
N THR A 65 10.88 7.14 -13.91
CA THR A 65 11.61 8.37 -13.59
C THR A 65 11.09 9.01 -12.30
N GLN A 66 9.77 9.03 -12.09
CA GLN A 66 9.15 9.55 -10.88
C GLN A 66 9.49 8.72 -9.64
N LEU A 67 9.54 7.40 -9.76
CA LEU A 67 9.98 6.50 -8.69
C LEU A 67 11.43 6.81 -8.29
N GLU A 68 12.34 6.85 -9.25
CA GLU A 68 13.76 7.16 -9.04
C GLU A 68 13.92 8.52 -8.36
N MET A 69 13.21 9.53 -8.86
CA MET A 69 13.22 10.89 -8.29
C MET A 69 12.69 10.90 -6.84
N ALA A 70 11.60 10.17 -6.57
CA ALA A 70 11.05 10.05 -5.23
C ALA A 70 12.05 9.40 -4.26
N LYS A 71 12.68 8.28 -4.66
CA LYS A 71 13.70 7.58 -3.87
C LYS A 71 14.88 8.48 -3.55
N SER A 72 15.45 9.13 -4.58
CA SER A 72 16.57 10.05 -4.41
C SER A 72 16.25 11.19 -3.44
N GLN A 73 15.03 11.76 -3.50
CA GLN A 73 14.61 12.80 -2.57
C GLN A 73 14.44 12.28 -1.14
N PHE A 74 13.92 11.06 -0.96
CA PHE A 74 13.85 10.46 0.38
C PHE A 74 15.23 10.22 0.96
N GLU A 75 16.15 9.64 0.18
CA GLU A 75 17.54 9.42 0.59
C GLU A 75 18.25 10.74 0.92
N PHE A 76 18.01 11.79 0.13
CA PHE A 76 18.54 13.12 0.39
C PHE A 76 18.06 13.66 1.75
N VAL A 77 16.77 13.55 2.06
CA VAL A 77 16.22 14.01 3.34
C VAL A 77 16.80 13.24 4.52
N ILE A 78 16.95 11.92 4.38
CA ILE A 78 17.54 11.06 5.42
C ILE A 78 18.98 11.47 5.70
N ARG A 79 19.77 11.69 4.64
CA ARG A 79 21.19 12.07 4.76
C ARG A 79 21.38 13.49 5.32
N THR A 80 20.57 14.44 4.85
CA THR A 80 20.75 15.86 5.21
C THR A 80 20.13 16.21 6.56
N HIS A 81 19.05 15.51 6.97
CA HIS A 81 18.29 15.83 8.18
C HIS A 81 18.05 14.61 9.09
N PRO A 82 19.11 13.90 9.53
CA PRO A 82 18.96 12.71 10.37
C PRO A 82 18.28 13.03 11.72
N GLY A 83 17.52 12.07 12.25
CA GLY A 83 16.85 12.20 13.55
C GLY A 83 15.59 13.07 13.55
N THR A 84 15.24 13.69 12.42
CA THR A 84 14.01 14.49 12.30
C THR A 84 12.78 13.62 12.01
N PRO A 85 11.56 14.09 12.33
CA PRO A 85 10.32 13.41 11.92
C PRO A 85 10.22 13.19 10.40
N TRP A 86 10.85 14.05 9.60
CA TRP A 86 10.88 13.96 8.14
C TRP A 86 11.78 12.83 7.65
N ALA A 87 12.97 12.66 8.23
CA ALA A 87 13.84 11.53 7.94
C ALA A 87 13.17 10.21 8.31
N ARG A 88 12.56 10.13 9.51
CA ARG A 88 11.79 8.94 9.93
C ARG A 88 10.62 8.64 8.98
N ARG A 89 9.93 9.66 8.48
CA ARG A 89 8.89 9.47 7.47
C ARG A 89 9.46 8.96 6.17
N ALA A 90 10.58 9.52 5.69
CA ALA A 90 11.23 9.07 4.46
C ALA A 90 11.72 7.61 4.55
N GLU A 91 12.34 7.22 5.68
CA GLU A 91 12.71 5.84 5.99
C GLU A 91 11.49 4.92 5.97
N PHE A 92 10.41 5.34 6.62
CA PHE A 92 9.15 4.59 6.61
C PHE A 92 8.64 4.39 5.19
N GLU A 93 8.56 5.45 4.37
CA GLU A 93 8.08 5.35 2.99
C GLU A 93 8.93 4.40 2.13
N LEU A 94 10.25 4.40 2.30
CA LEU A 94 11.16 3.47 1.61
C LEU A 94 11.00 2.03 2.11
N SER A 95 10.84 1.83 3.42
CA SER A 95 10.72 0.50 4.05
C SER A 95 9.43 -0.25 3.70
N GLN A 96 8.37 0.47 3.30
CA GLN A 96 7.08 -0.15 2.95
C GLN A 96 7.07 -0.73 1.54
N GLY A 97 7.98 -0.28 0.67
CA GLY A 97 7.94 -0.57 -0.75
C GLY A 97 6.88 0.23 -1.53
N PHE A 98 6.84 -0.03 -2.84
CA PHE A 98 5.99 0.69 -3.79
C PHE A 98 4.97 -0.23 -4.48
N GLY A 99 5.13 -1.54 -4.37
CA GLY A 99 4.17 -2.53 -4.86
C GLY A 99 2.95 -2.65 -3.95
N MET A 100 1.91 -3.25 -4.50
CA MET A 100 0.64 -3.51 -3.81
C MET A 100 0.23 -4.96 -4.05
N LYS A 101 -0.26 -5.62 -3.01
CA LYS A 101 -0.86 -6.96 -3.10
C LYS A 101 -2.13 -7.05 -2.28
N TRP A 102 -3.02 -7.93 -2.71
CA TRP A 102 -4.13 -8.40 -1.88
C TRP A 102 -3.65 -9.53 -0.99
N ALA A 103 -3.97 -9.44 0.29
CA ALA A 103 -3.71 -10.47 1.28
C ALA A 103 -5.01 -10.78 2.02
N GLU A 104 -5.26 -12.06 2.24
CA GLU A 104 -6.35 -12.49 3.10
C GLU A 104 -6.08 -12.09 4.55
N GLY A 105 -7.14 -11.87 5.31
CA GLY A 105 -7.05 -11.61 6.74
C GLY A 105 -8.31 -12.03 7.48
N PHE A 106 -8.18 -12.02 8.79
CA PHE A 106 -9.27 -12.28 9.71
C PHE A 106 -9.65 -11.00 10.44
N ARG A 107 -10.94 -10.66 10.39
CA ARG A 107 -11.58 -9.63 11.19
C ARG A 107 -12.61 -10.30 12.08
N ASP A 108 -12.38 -10.28 13.39
CA ASP A 108 -13.33 -10.82 14.36
C ASP A 108 -14.66 -10.03 14.31
N PRO A 109 -15.81 -10.68 14.09
CA PRO A 109 -17.11 -10.01 14.08
C PRO A 109 -17.44 -9.29 15.40
N ARG A 110 -16.85 -9.72 16.53
CA ARG A 110 -17.05 -9.10 17.85
C ARG A 110 -16.50 -7.68 17.94
N TYR A 111 -15.61 -7.27 17.02
CA TYR A 111 -15.15 -5.88 16.97
C TYR A 111 -16.30 -4.88 16.74
N ASP A 112 -17.37 -5.29 16.07
CA ASP A 112 -18.55 -4.43 15.85
C ASP A 112 -19.44 -4.28 17.10
N GLN A 113 -19.21 -5.11 18.13
CA GLN A 113 -19.98 -5.15 19.37
C GLN A 113 -19.30 -4.40 20.52
N ILE A 114 -18.07 -3.91 20.34
CA ILE A 114 -17.35 -3.13 21.34
C ILE A 114 -18.14 -1.85 21.69
N GLY A 115 -18.55 -1.74 22.95
CA GLY A 115 -19.35 -0.61 23.48
C GLY A 115 -20.87 -0.83 23.42
N SER A 116 -21.35 -1.78 22.62
CA SER A 116 -22.76 -2.22 22.58
C SER A 116 -23.00 -3.47 23.41
N ASP A 117 -21.97 -4.31 23.55
CA ASP A 117 -21.99 -5.53 24.35
C ASP A 117 -21.76 -5.21 25.85
N PRO A 118 -22.70 -5.55 26.74
CA PRO A 118 -22.54 -5.35 28.18
C PRO A 118 -21.38 -6.15 28.80
N GLU A 119 -20.87 -7.19 28.14
CA GLU A 119 -19.70 -7.96 28.62
C GLU A 119 -18.36 -7.23 28.34
N ILE A 120 -18.28 -6.43 27.28
CA ILE A 120 -17.04 -5.72 26.90
C ILE A 120 -17.00 -4.34 27.59
N LYS A 121 -16.51 -4.32 28.84
CA LYS A 121 -16.35 -3.08 29.61
C LYS A 121 -15.17 -2.25 29.09
N ILE A 122 -15.46 -1.09 28.49
CA ILE A 122 -14.45 -0.09 28.13
C ILE A 122 -14.12 0.74 29.40
N PRO A 123 -12.83 0.87 29.79
CA PRO A 123 -12.44 1.73 30.90
C PRO A 123 -12.86 3.18 30.64
N LYS A 124 -13.49 3.81 31.62
CA LYS A 124 -13.74 5.26 31.58
C LYS A 124 -12.44 5.99 31.91
N LEU A 125 -12.05 6.93 31.06
CA LEU A 125 -10.94 7.86 31.30
C LEU A 125 -11.27 8.81 32.46
#